data_AF-A0ABD6A8E6-F1
#
_entry.id   AF-A0ABD6A8E6-F1
#
_cell.length_a   1.000
_cell.length_b   1.000
_cell.length_c   1.000
_cell.angle_alpha   90.00
_cell.angle_beta   90.00
_cell.angle_gamma   90.00
#
_symmetry.space_group_name_H-M   'P 1'
#
loop_
_entity.id
_entity.type
_entity.pdbx_description
1 polymer ?
#
loop_
_entity_poly.entity_id
_entity_poly.type
_entity_poly.pdbx_seq_one_letter_code
_entity_poly.pdbx_strand_id
1 'polypeptide(L)' 'MVWEFQCPVDDCEYSNRDNEEAVVIEGAQEHVRDAHGDMPTRDEVEEYVIGPG' A
#
# COMPACT_ATOMS: atom_id res chain seq x y z
N MET A 1 0.00 6.32 16.23
CA MET A 1 -0.65 6.69 14.96
C MET A 1 -0.20 5.65 13.97
N VAL A 2 -1.13 4.86 13.43
CA VAL A 2 -0.82 3.78 12.49
C VAL A 2 -1.41 4.13 11.12
N TRP A 3 -0.59 3.99 10.08
CA TRP A 3 -0.96 4.04 8.68
C TRP A 3 -1.23 2.62 8.21
N GLU A 4 -2.20 2.45 7.32
CA GLU A 4 -2.59 1.15 6.79
C GLU A 4 -2.80 1.22 5.28
N PHE A 5 -2.35 0.19 4.57
CA PHE A 5 -2.66 -0.04 3.15
C PHE A 5 -3.40 -1.37 3.00
N GLN A 6 -4.46 -1.36 2.20
CA GLN A 6 -5.13 -2.56 1.71
C GLN A 6 -5.03 -2.59 0.18
N CYS A 7 -4.57 -3.72 -0.37
CA CYS A 7 -4.41 -3.84 -1.81
C CYS A 7 -5.79 -3.76 -2.51
N PRO A 8 -5.97 -2.88 -3.51
CA PRO A 8 -7.25 -2.71 -4.20
C PRO A 8 -7.52 -3.77 -5.29
N VAL A 9 -6.56 -4.65 -5.55
CA VAL A 9 -6.68 -5.69 -6.58
C VAL A 9 -7.64 -6.78 -6.09
N ASP A 10 -8.64 -7.10 -6.91
CA ASP A 10 -9.57 -8.21 -6.66
C ASP A 10 -8.80 -9.52 -6.41
N ASP A 11 -9.24 -10.27 -5.39
CA ASP A 11 -8.62 -11.54 -4.94
C ASP A 11 -7.22 -11.38 -4.30
N CYS A 12 -6.80 -10.15 -3.93
CA CYS A 12 -5.57 -9.91 -3.18
C CYS A 12 -5.84 -9.56 -1.71
N GLU A 13 -5.44 -10.43 -0.78
CA GLU A 13 -5.61 -10.22 0.68
C GLU A 13 -4.45 -9.46 1.32
N TYR A 14 -3.51 -8.94 0.53
CA TYR A 14 -2.34 -8.24 1.06
C TYR A 14 -2.73 -6.94 1.76
N SER A 15 -2.21 -6.76 2.96
CA SER A 15 -2.30 -5.51 3.71
C SER A 15 -0.97 -5.23 4.42
N ASN A 16 -0.67 -3.95 4.55
CA ASN A 16 0.53 -3.42 5.19
C ASN A 16 0.08 -2.39 6.23
N ARG A 17 0.75 -2.35 7.39
CA ARG A 17 0.50 -1.34 8.41
C ARG A 17 1.76 -1.00 9.18
N ASP A 18 2.03 0.29 9.35
CA ASP A 18 3.21 0.81 10.04
C ASP A 18 2.90 2.16 10.72
N ASN A 19 3.76 2.63 11.61
CA ASN A 19 3.64 3.97 12.19
C ASN A 19 4.17 5.07 11.24
N GLU A 20 4.92 4.67 10.21
CA GLU A 20 5.47 5.57 9.18
C GLU A 20 4.76 5.38 7.83
N GLU A 21 4.11 6.44 7.34
CA GLU A 21 3.40 6.45 6.04
C GLU A 21 4.30 6.02 4.87
N ALA A 22 5.55 6.50 4.87
CA ALA A 22 6.51 6.18 3.83
C ALA A 22 6.77 4.67 3.73
N VAL A 23 6.89 3.98 4.88
CA VAL A 23 7.10 2.53 4.94
C VAL A 23 5.86 1.78 4.41
N VAL A 24 4.67 2.28 4.71
CA VAL A 24 3.42 1.70 4.19
C VAL A 24 3.36 1.81 2.67
N ILE A 25 3.65 3.00 2.13
CA ILE A 25 3.68 3.27 0.69
C ILE A 25 4.74 2.43 -0.01
N GLU A 26 5.98 2.39 0.51
CA GLU A 26 7.08 1.63 -0.08
C GLU A 26 6.76 0.12 -0.15
N GLY A 27 6.23 -0.44 0.94
CA GLY A 27 5.85 -1.85 0.98
C GLY A 27 4.63 -2.19 0.11
N ALA A 28 3.73 -1.23 -0.10
CA ALA A 28 2.60 -1.37 -1.01
C ALA A 28 3.06 -1.33 -2.49
N GLN A 29 3.95 -0.40 -2.84
CA GLN A 29 4.54 -0.32 -4.19
C GLN A 29 5.34 -1.58 -4.53
N GLU A 30 6.15 -2.08 -3.59
CA GLU A 30 6.90 -3.33 -3.75
C GLU A 30 5.94 -4.51 -3.99
N HIS A 31 4.90 -4.63 -3.16
CA HIS A 31 3.91 -5.69 -3.33
C HIS A 31 3.23 -5.64 -4.70
N VAL A 32 2.72 -4.48 -5.12
CA VAL A 32 2.01 -4.37 -6.42
C VAL A 32 2.95 -4.69 -7.58
N ARG A 33 4.21 -4.25 -7.49
CA ARG A 33 5.24 -4.59 -8.49
C ARG A 33 5.52 -6.07 -8.57
N ASP A 34 5.71 -6.73 -7.44
CA ASP A 34 6.17 -8.11 -7.42
C ASP A 34 5.02 -9.11 -7.57
N ALA A 35 3.82 -8.80 -7.05
CA ALA A 35 2.65 -9.67 -7.07
C ALA A 35 1.73 -9.45 -8.29
N HIS A 36 1.59 -8.20 -8.76
CA HIS A 36 0.68 -7.85 -9.85
C HIS A 36 1.42 -7.46 -11.15
N GLY A 37 2.74 -7.29 -11.09
CA GLY A 37 3.53 -6.88 -12.26
C GLY A 37 3.28 -5.42 -12.69
N ASP A 38 2.56 -4.66 -11.87
CA ASP A 38 2.22 -3.26 -12.10
C ASP A 38 3.27 -2.34 -11.47
N MET A 39 3.47 -1.15 -12.03
CA MET A 39 4.42 -0.17 -11.48
C MET A 39 3.68 1.07 -10.99
N PRO A 40 2.97 0.99 -9.85
CA PRO A 40 2.18 2.11 -9.37
C PRO A 40 3.10 3.23 -8.89
N THR A 41 2.70 4.46 -9.21
CA THR A 41 3.29 5.66 -8.64
C THR A 41 2.98 5.78 -7.16
N ARG A 42 3.72 6.64 -6.47
CA ARG A 42 3.48 6.90 -5.05
C ARG A 42 2.07 7.45 -4.82
N ASP A 43 1.66 8.42 -5.63
CA ASP A 43 0.33 9.03 -5.53
C ASP A 43 -0.78 7.98 -5.71
N GLU A 44 -0.65 7.06 -6.67
CA GLU A 44 -1.63 5.99 -6.88
C GLU A 44 -1.74 5.05 -5.69
N VAL A 45 -0.64 4.74 -4.99
CA VAL A 45 -0.67 3.92 -3.78
C VAL A 45 -1.24 4.69 -2.60
N GLU A 46 -0.90 5.96 -2.47
CA GLU A 46 -1.33 6.85 -1.38
C GLU A 46 -2.85 7.00 -1.32
N GLU A 47 -3.54 6.95 -2.47
CA GLU A 47 -5.02 6.94 -2.53
C GLU A 47 -5.67 5.77 -1.78
N TYR A 48 -4.95 4.66 -1.59
CA TYR A 48 -5.40 3.47 -0.87
C TYR A 48 -4.81 3.34 0.54
N VAL A 49 -3.97 4.31 0.94
CA VAL A 49 -3.44 4.37 2.31
C VAL A 49 -4.44 5.08 3.22
N ILE A 50 -4.86 4.38 4.27
CA ILE A 50 -5.73 4.90 5.33
C ILE A 50 -4.86 5.51 6.42
N GLY A 51 -5.06 6.81 6.65
CA GLY A 51 -4.35 7.55 7.68
C GLY A 51 -4.76 7.18 9.11
N PRO A 52 -3.91 7.51 10.10
CA PRO A 52 -4.21 7.29 11.51
C PRO A 52 -5.44 8.08 11.94
N GLY A 53 -6.47 7.37 12.41
CA GLY A 53 -7.62 7.94 13.11
C GLY A 53 -7.30 8.43 14.52
#